data_AF-A0A3M7R0D3-F1
#
_entry.id   AF-A0A3M7R0D3-F1
#
_cell.length_a   1.000
_cell.length_b   1.000
_cell.length_c   1.000
_cell.angle_alpha   90.00
_cell.angle_beta   90.00
_cell.angle_gamma   90.00
#
_symmetry.space_group_name_H-M   'P 1'
#
loop_
_entity.id
_entity.type
_entity.pdbx_description
1 polymer ?
#
loop_
_entity_poly.entity_id
_entity_poly.type
_entity_poly.pdbx_seq_one_letter_code
_entity_poly.pdbx_strand_id
1 'polypeptide(L)'
;MLRFWQCLVGNNKGAIYVNSQYLKYDSPLGSRYLSKEMLELFSSFKRIRTWRLLWLYLARGEKSLGKLSAEYILSTIKLST
;
A
#
# COMPACT_ATOMS: atom_id res chain seq x y z
N MET A 1 -7.24 -37.72 13.56
CA MET A 1 -7.21 -37.28 12.13
C MET A 1 -7.90 -35.93 11.88
N LEU A 2 -8.47 -35.26 12.89
CA LEU A 2 -9.09 -33.93 12.81
C LEU A 2 -8.10 -32.74 12.78
N ARG A 3 -6.79 -33.00 12.63
CA ARG A 3 -5.73 -31.98 12.51
C ARG A 3 -5.38 -31.60 11.07
N PHE A 4 -5.87 -32.35 10.07
CA PHE A 4 -5.58 -32.09 8.66
C PHE A 4 -6.36 -30.89 8.10
N TRP A 5 -7.52 -30.56 8.70
CA TRP A 5 -8.40 -29.50 8.21
C TRP A 5 -8.12 -28.11 8.82
N GLN A 6 -7.45 -28.02 9.98
CA GLN A 6 -7.04 -26.75 10.57
C GLN A 6 -5.91 -26.03 9.79
N CYS A 7 -5.27 -26.70 8.82
CA CYS A 7 -4.25 -26.10 7.96
C CYS A 7 -4.86 -25.28 6.80
N LEU A 8 -6.10 -25.61 6.37
CA LEU A 8 -6.75 -24.97 5.21
C LEU A 8 -7.54 -23.71 5.57
N VAL A 9 -7.89 -23.54 6.84
CA VAL A 9 -8.56 -22.34 7.39
C VAL A 9 -7.83 -21.94 8.67
N GLY A 10 -6.56 -21.57 8.51
CA GLY A 10 -5.63 -21.33 9.61
C GLY A 10 -4.92 -19.99 9.49
N ASN A 11 -5.71 -18.90 9.49
CA ASN A 11 -5.32 -17.59 9.99
C ASN A 11 -3.93 -17.09 9.55
N ASN A 12 -3.79 -16.76 8.25
CA ASN A 12 -2.78 -15.80 7.82
C ASN A 12 -3.13 -14.44 8.45
N LYS A 13 -2.78 -14.27 9.73
CA LYS A 13 -2.42 -12.96 10.26
C LYS A 13 -1.12 -12.60 9.54
N GLY A 14 -1.25 -12.26 8.27
CA GLY A 14 -0.19 -11.73 7.46
C GLY A 14 0.22 -10.43 8.10
N ALA A 15 1.14 -10.50 9.05
CA ALA A 15 2.03 -9.39 9.30
C ALA A 15 2.73 -9.18 7.96
N ILE A 16 2.21 -8.24 7.17
CA ILE A 16 2.85 -7.80 5.94
C ILE A 16 4.18 -7.24 6.41
N TYR A 17 5.24 -8.04 6.32
CA TYR A 17 6.59 -7.59 6.64
C TYR A 17 6.96 -6.57 5.57
N VAL A 18 6.65 -5.30 5.85
CA VAL A 18 7.07 -4.19 5.01
C VAL A 18 8.58 -4.14 5.14
N ASN A 19 9.29 -4.52 4.08
CA ASN A 19 10.74 -4.58 4.11
C ASN A 19 11.28 -3.19 4.46
N SER A 20 12.06 -3.09 5.56
CA SER A 20 12.50 -1.82 6.15
C SER A 20 13.28 -0.95 5.16
N GLN A 21 13.86 -1.55 4.12
CA GLN A 21 14.59 -0.85 3.06
C GLN A 21 13.72 0.14 2.28
N TYR A 22 12.40 -0.07 2.20
CA TYR A 22 11.50 0.84 1.46
C TYR A 22 10.95 2.00 2.28
N LEU A 23 11.18 2.01 3.60
CA LEU A 23 10.67 3.03 4.51
C LEU A 23 11.55 4.29 4.56
N LYS A 24 12.76 4.23 3.99
CA LYS A 24 13.71 5.35 3.94
C LYS A 24 14.16 5.60 2.51
N TYR A 25 14.44 6.87 2.20
CA TYR A 25 15.07 7.25 0.95
C TYR A 25 16.57 6.91 0.98
N ASP A 26 17.06 6.15 0.00
CA ASP A 26 18.46 5.78 -0.10
C ASP A 26 19.19 6.72 -1.08
N SER A 27 20.01 7.61 -0.54
CA SER A 27 20.92 8.44 -1.34
C SER A 27 22.14 8.85 -0.51
N PRO A 28 23.32 9.00 -1.14
CA PRO A 28 24.57 9.37 -0.44
C PRO A 28 24.51 10.77 0.19
N LEU A 29 23.67 11.66 -0.35
CA LEU A 29 23.40 12.98 0.22
C LEU A 29 22.37 12.90 1.35
N GLY A 30 21.41 11.97 1.22
CA GLY A 30 20.33 11.81 2.18
C GLY A 30 20.82 11.39 3.56
N SER A 31 21.73 10.41 3.63
CA SER A 31 22.23 9.91 4.91
C SER A 31 23.04 10.93 5.71
N ARG A 32 23.69 11.89 5.03
CA ARG A 32 24.54 12.90 5.69
C ARG A 32 23.81 14.17 6.05
N TYR A 33 22.89 14.64 5.21
CA TYR A 33 22.36 16.00 5.30
C TYR A 33 20.85 16.07 5.59
N LEU A 34 20.10 14.99 5.41
CA LEU A 34 18.64 15.03 5.56
C LEU A 34 18.19 14.59 6.95
N SER A 35 17.13 15.21 7.45
CA SER A 35 16.46 14.78 8.67
C SER A 35 15.78 13.43 8.46
N LYS A 36 15.51 12.72 9.55
CA LYS A 36 14.77 11.44 9.53
C LYS A 36 13.39 11.60 8.86
N GLU A 37 12.68 12.68 9.20
CA GLU A 37 11.36 12.98 8.63
C GLU A 37 11.42 13.18 7.11
N MET A 38 12.46 13.85 6.62
CA MET A 38 12.67 14.08 5.19
C MET A 38 12.97 12.77 4.44
N LEU A 39 13.79 11.90 5.02
CA LEU A 39 14.11 10.58 4.46
C LEU A 39 12.86 9.69 4.37
N GLU A 40 11.95 9.78 5.34
CA GLU A 40 10.68 9.06 5.33
C GLU A 40 9.69 9.63 4.31
N LEU A 41 9.66 10.97 4.16
CA LEU A 41 8.79 11.65 3.21
C LEU A 41 9.09 11.24 1.76
N PHE A 42 10.38 11.12 1.42
CA PHE A 42 10.83 10.70 0.09
C PHE A 42 11.01 9.18 -0.07
N SER A 43 10.56 8.39 0.91
CA SER A 43 10.66 6.93 0.83
C SER A 43 9.80 6.33 -0.29
N SER A 44 10.25 5.20 -0.83
CA SER A 44 9.50 4.45 -1.85
C SER A 44 8.12 4.03 -1.35
N PHE A 45 8.01 3.67 -0.06
CA PHE A 45 6.74 3.36 0.57
C PHE A 45 5.79 4.56 0.57
N LYS A 46 6.25 5.74 1.00
CA LYS A 46 5.43 6.96 1.01
C LYS A 46 4.96 7.31 -0.40
N ARG A 47 5.84 7.22 -1.41
CA ARG A 47 5.48 7.42 -2.82
C ARG A 47 4.35 6.50 -3.23
N ILE A 48 4.54 5.18 -3.15
CA ILE A 48 3.53 4.19 -3.60
C ILE A 48 2.19 4.38 -2.88
N ARG A 49 2.23 4.64 -1.56
CA ARG A 49 1.03 4.94 -0.77
C ARG A 49 0.32 6.19 -1.27
N THR A 50 1.03 7.28 -1.50
CA THR A 50 0.46 8.54 -2.00
C THR A 50 -0.19 8.34 -3.37
N TRP A 51 0.46 7.61 -4.27
CA TRP A 51 -0.13 7.28 -5.57
C TRP A 51 -1.44 6.50 -5.41
N ARG A 52 -1.47 5.42 -4.62
CA ARG A 52 -2.71 4.67 -4.37
C ARG A 52 -3.83 5.53 -3.79
N LEU A 53 -3.49 6.48 -2.90
CA LEU A 53 -4.46 7.44 -2.38
C LEU A 53 -5.00 8.36 -3.47
N LEU A 54 -4.14 8.87 -4.37
CA LEU A 54 -4.58 9.67 -5.51
C LEU A 54 -5.53 8.90 -6.42
N TRP A 55 -5.23 7.64 -6.74
CA TRP A 55 -6.14 6.78 -7.51
C TRP A 55 -7.48 6.57 -6.80
N LEU A 56 -7.46 6.37 -5.48
CA LEU A 56 -8.68 6.27 -4.69
C LEU A 56 -9.50 7.58 -4.71
N TYR A 57 -8.84 8.72 -4.58
CA TYR A 57 -9.51 10.03 -4.64
C TYR A 57 -10.07 10.32 -6.03
N LEU A 58 -9.32 9.98 -7.08
CA LEU A 58 -9.77 10.08 -8.46
C LEU A 58 -11.02 9.24 -8.69
N ALA A 59 -11.01 7.97 -8.28
CA ALA A 59 -12.16 7.09 -8.37
C ALA A 59 -13.39 7.62 -7.60
N ARG A 60 -13.18 8.21 -6.41
CA ARG A 60 -14.26 8.87 -5.64
C ARG A 60 -14.82 10.09 -6.39
N GLY A 61 -13.95 10.88 -7.01
CA GLY A 61 -14.34 12.01 -7.86
C GLY A 61 -15.17 11.58 -9.06
N GLU A 62 -14.72 10.58 -9.80
CA GLU A 62 -15.44 10.06 -10.98
C GLU A 62 -16.79 9.42 -10.61
N LYS A 63 -16.87 8.73 -9.47
CA LYS A 63 -18.15 8.22 -8.93
C LYS A 63 -19.12 9.36 -8.64
N SER A 64 -18.66 10.46 -8.04
CA SER A 64 -19.52 11.61 -7.74
C SER A 64 -20.07 12.30 -8.99
N LEU A 65 -19.33 12.21 -10.10
CA LEU A 65 -19.72 12.71 -11.42
C LEU A 65 -20.63 11.73 -12.19
N GLY A 66 -20.91 10.54 -11.65
CA GLY A 66 -21.73 9.51 -12.29
C GLY A 66 -21.08 8.80 -13.48
N LYS A 67 -19.77 8.96 -13.70
CA LYS A 67 -19.06 8.45 -14.89
C LYS A 67 -18.60 6.99 -14.77
N LEU A 68 -18.52 6.43 -13.56
CA LEU A 68 -18.04 5.06 -13.31
C LEU A 68 -18.88 4.28 -12.31
N SER A 69 -19.11 2.99 -12.59
CA SER A 69 -19.64 2.02 -11.62
C SER A 69 -18.58 1.70 -10.57
N ALA A 70 -18.90 1.98 -9.30
CA ALA A 70 -17.99 1.87 -8.16
C ALA A 70 -17.50 0.44 -7.88
N GLU A 71 -18.21 -0.57 -8.36
CA GLU A 71 -17.97 -1.98 -8.06
C GLU A 71 -16.70 -2.50 -8.76
N TYR A 72 -16.45 -2.07 -10.01
CA TYR A 72 -15.28 -2.49 -10.78
C TYR A 72 -13.97 -1.88 -10.25
N ILE A 73 -14.02 -0.63 -9.79
CA ILE A 73 -12.81 0.04 -9.29
C ILE A 73 -12.36 -0.56 -7.95
N LEU A 74 -13.31 -0.81 -7.04
CA LEU A 74 -13.01 -1.40 -5.74
C LEU A 74 -12.51 -2.85 -5.86
N SER A 75 -13.01 -3.62 -6.83
CA SER A 75 -12.50 -4.97 -7.10
C SER A 75 -11.07 -4.92 -7.65
N THR A 76 -10.78 -4.00 -8.56
CA THR A 76 -9.45 -3.82 -9.16
C THR A 76 -8.41 -3.41 -8.12
N ILE A 77 -8.77 -2.48 -7.22
CA ILE A 77 -7.85 -2.03 -6.15
C ILE A 77 -7.55 -3.19 -5.19
N LYS A 78 -8.56 -3.99 -4.82
CA LYS A 78 -8.40 -5.15 -3.93
C LYS A 78 -7.53 -6.27 -4.50
N LEU A 79 -7.45 -6.41 -5.83
CA LEU A 79 -6.62 -7.44 -6.48
C LEU A 79 -5.12 -7.06 -6.56
N SER A 80 -4.80 -5.78 -6.38
CA SER A 80 -3.43 -5.24 -6.46
C SER A 80 -2.72 -5.09 -5.09
N THR A 81 -3.42 -5.45 -4.01
CA THR A 81 -2.97 -5.39 -2.62
C THR A 81 -2.75 -6.79 -2.08
#